data_AF-A0A7X3UV07-F1
#
_entry.id   AF-A0A7X3UV07-F1
#
_cell.length_a   1.000
_cell.length_b   1.000
_cell.length_c   1.000
_cell.angle_alpha   90.00
_cell.angle_beta   90.00
_cell.angle_gamma   90.00
#
_symmetry.space_group_name_H-M   'P 1'
#
loop_
_entity.id
_entity.type
_entity.pdbx_description
1 polymer ?
#
loop_
_entity_poly.entity_id
_entity_poly.type
_entity_poly.pdbx_seq_one_letter_code
_entity_poly.pdbx_strand_id
1 'polypeptide(L)' 'MTLLLNATYEPLRVVQWQKAVTLLCQGKVEVLEFYDRDIRGVSISFKLPSVMRL' A
#
# COMPACT_ATOMS: atom_id res chain seq x y z
N MET A 1 4.86 -2.96 -7.01
CA MET A 1 5.70 -1.96 -6.32
C MET A 1 4.75 -0.87 -5.85
N THR A 2 5.00 -0.23 -4.72
CA THR A 2 4.07 0.71 -4.09
C THR A 2 4.84 1.94 -3.62
N LEU A 3 4.35 3.13 -3.94
CA LEU A 3 4.97 4.40 -3.55
C LEU A 3 4.52 4.78 -2.14
N LEU A 4 5.47 5.13 -1.28
CA LEU A 4 5.22 5.56 0.08
C LEU A 4 5.60 7.03 0.24
N LEU A 5 4.65 7.84 0.67
CA LEU A 5 4.75 9.27 0.89
C LEU A 5 4.91 9.60 2.37
N ASN A 6 5.56 10.72 2.66
CA ASN A 6 5.53 11.32 3.99
C ASN A 6 4.25 12.17 4.19
N ALA A 7 4.09 12.76 5.38
CA ALA A 7 2.96 13.62 5.71
C ALA A 7 2.85 14.90 4.83
N THR A 8 3.94 15.28 4.16
CA THR A 8 4.03 16.42 3.24
C THR A 8 3.82 16.01 1.77
N TYR A 9 3.40 14.76 1.51
CA TYR A 9 3.22 14.20 0.16
C TYR A 9 4.51 14.08 -0.67
N GLU A 10 5.67 14.11 -0.03
CA GLU A 10 6.95 13.90 -0.69
C GLU A 10 7.27 12.40 -0.77
N PRO A 11 7.89 11.92 -1.87
CA PRO A 11 8.22 10.52 -2.03
C PRO A 11 9.30 10.11 -1.04
N LEU A 12 8.93 9.27 -0.07
CA LEU A 12 9.88 8.75 0.91
C LEU A 12 10.68 7.58 0.33
N ARG A 13 9.97 6.61 -0.27
CA ARG A 13 10.57 5.43 -0.89
C ARG A 13 9.54 4.60 -1.66
N VAL A 14 10.05 3.75 -2.56
CA VAL A 14 9.26 2.66 -3.16
C VAL A 14 9.48 1.38 -2.37
N VAL A 15 8.40 0.69 -2.04
CA VAL A 15 8.41 -0.61 -1.35
C VAL A 15 7.76 -1.69 -2.20
N GLN A 16 8.08 -2.95 -1.90
CA GLN A 16 7.34 -4.07 -2.46
C GLN A 16 5.92 -4.12 -1.89
N TRP A 17 4.99 -4.63 -2.69
CA TRP A 17 3.57 -4.63 -2.33
C TRP A 17 3.28 -5.47 -1.10
N GLN A 18 4.01 -6.58 -0.90
CA GLN A 18 3.85 -7.44 0.27
C GLN A 18 4.11 -6.64 1.55
N LYS A 19 5.20 -5.86 1.57
CA LYS A 19 5.54 -5.00 2.71
C LYS A 19 4.54 -3.86 2.89
N ALA A 20 4.05 -3.30 1.80
CA ALA A 20 3.02 -2.27 1.82
C ALA A 20 1.74 -2.79 2.49
N VAL A 21 1.30 -3.99 2.11
CA VAL A 21 0.15 -4.67 2.73
C VAL A 21 0.40 -4.98 4.20
N THR A 22 1.61 -5.39 4.58
CA THR A 22 1.96 -5.56 5.99
C THR A 22 1.82 -4.26 6.79
N LEU A 23 2.27 -3.13 6.25
CA LEU A 23 2.13 -1.82 6.91
C LEU A 23 0.67 -1.40 7.02
N LEU A 24 -0.13 -1.67 5.99
CA LEU A 24 -1.56 -1.41 5.97
C LEU A 24 -2.29 -2.24 7.04
N CYS A 25 -1.99 -3.53 7.15
CA CYS A 25 -2.54 -4.40 8.19
C CYS A 25 -2.10 -3.99 9.61
N GLN A 26 -0.93 -3.35 9.75
CA GLN A 26 -0.47 -2.78 11.01
C GLN A 26 -1.17 -1.45 11.35
N GLY A 27 -1.96 -0.87 10.45
CA GLY A 27 -2.62 0.42 10.65
C GLY A 27 -1.67 1.62 10.70
N LYS A 28 -0.47 1.48 10.12
CA LYS A 28 0.59 2.52 10.14
C LYS A 28 0.61 3.42 8.91
N VAL A 29 -0.24 3.12 7.94
CA VAL A 29 -0.27 3.81 6.65
C VAL A 29 -1.72 3.89 6.16
N GLU A 30 -2.00 4.92 5.39
CA GLU A 30 -3.26 5.08 4.68
C GLU A 30 -3.05 4.93 3.17
N VAL A 31 -4.02 4.31 2.51
CA VAL A 31 -3.98 4.12 1.05
C VAL A 31 -4.61 5.33 0.36
N LEU A 32 -3.87 5.93 -0.56
CA LEU A 32 -4.34 7.04 -1.39
C LEU A 32 -4.86 6.53 -2.74
N GLU A 33 -4.19 5.54 -3.32
CA GLU A 33 -4.52 5.01 -4.64
C GLU A 33 -4.31 3.49 -4.70
N PHE A 34 -5.10 2.82 -5.52
CA PHE A 34 -5.01 1.38 -5.78
C PHE A 34 -4.64 1.12 -7.23
N TYR A 35 -4.02 -0.03 -7.50
CA TYR A 35 -3.95 -0.55 -8.85
C TYR A 35 -5.28 -1.22 -9.24
N ASP A 36 -5.52 -1.38 -10.54
CA ASP A 36 -6.67 -2.12 -11.09
C ASP A 36 -6.60 -3.65 -10.86
N ARG A 37 -5.53 -4.13 -10.21
CA ARG A 37 -5.35 -5.54 -9.88
C ARG A 37 -5.70 -5.82 -8.43
N ASP A 38 -6.34 -6.95 -8.22
CA ASP A 38 -6.62 -7.49 -6.89
C ASP A 38 -5.55 -8.50 -6.47
N ILE A 39 -5.30 -8.53 -5.16
CA ILE A 39 -4.55 -9.60 -4.50
C ILE A 39 -5.58 -10.57 -3.92
N ARG A 40 -5.43 -11.85 -4.26
CA ARG A 40 -6.26 -12.93 -3.73
C ARG A 40 -5.47 -13.75 -2.72
N GLY A 41 -5.99 -13.83 -1.51
CA GLY A 41 -5.65 -14.85 -0.53
C GLY A 41 -6.59 -16.04 -0.64
N VAL A 42 -6.46 -17.00 0.27
CA VAL A 42 -7.29 -18.21 0.30
C VAL A 42 -8.76 -17.88 0.61
N SER A 43 -9.00 -16.90 1.48
CA SER A 43 -10.36 -16.54 1.94
C SER A 43 -10.69 -15.05 1.79
N ILE A 44 -9.74 -14.24 1.33
CA ILE A 44 -9.89 -12.78 1.25
C ILE A 44 -9.35 -12.27 -0.09
N SER A 45 -9.97 -11.22 -0.62
CA SER A 45 -9.46 -10.49 -1.77
C SER A 45 -9.41 -9.02 -1.41
N PHE A 46 -8.32 -8.34 -1.75
CA PHE A 46 -8.17 -6.92 -1.50
C PHE A 46 -7.44 -6.24 -2.66
N LYS A 47 -7.80 -4.99 -2.92
CA LYS A 47 -7.18 -4.19 -3.98
C LYS A 47 -5.70 -3.96 -3.67
N LEU A 48 -4.84 -4.11 -4.67
CA LEU A 48 -3.41 -3.86 -4.50
C LEU A 48 -3.16 -2.35 -4.31
N PRO A 49 -2.59 -1.91 -3.20
CA PRO A 49 -2.29 -0.49 -3.01
C PRO A 49 -1.13 -0.02 -3.89
N SER A 50 -1.31 1.14 -4.52
CA SER A 50 -0.36 1.78 -5.43
C SER A 50 0.38 2.93 -4.75
N VAL A 51 -0.34 3.78 -4.02
CA VAL A 51 0.24 4.91 -3.30
C VAL A 51 -0.27 4.90 -1.86
N MET A 52 0.64 5.08 -0.92
CA MET A 52 0.36 5.14 0.52
C MET A 52 1.00 6.35 1.17
N ARG A 53 0.42 6.82 2.27
CA ARG A 53 1.04 7.79 3.19
C ARG A 53 1.26 7.20 4.57
N LEU A 54 2.32 7.65 5.25
CA LEU A 54 2.52 7.44 6.69
C LEU A 54 1.55 8.29 7.52
#